data_AF-A0A9P4T6M4-F1
#
_entry.id   AF-A0A9P4T6M4-F1
#
_cell.length_a   1.000
_cell.length_b   1.000
_cell.length_c   1.000
_cell.angle_alpha   90.00
_cell.angle_beta   90.00
_cell.angle_gamma   90.00
#
_symmetry.space_group_name_H-M   'P 1'
#
loop_
_entity.id
_entity.type
_entity.pdbx_description
1 polymer ?
#
loop_
_entity_poly.entity_id
_entity_poly.type
_entity_poly.pdbx_seq_one_letter_code
_entity_poly.pdbx_strand_id
1 'polypeptide(L)'
;MISTNLSLLDLALLCHPILALFPNLYSKAQPASSRRIYIALSFFALLAFRQSTGSAAQPIIPQLDTLLCQTHDAPNPIAHIYPGNATGTLNGTVTILPIPLTLARSLIPSQYGILTGAYRALLPSFPADMYPAVLQAVHDHDVQAFGYQIPDFSRAGIEFPFLDLLGDGSTSFKWAPTLLMTAGHEVAIQGAQAYGTNTFSAEFEPQCDAYRSVEGKPGATAFNARSEDGTASVDTLFERTEKMEFGLEFFKNVTNQPTFADGKTCDNMIRLFNTSVTTSIESVKGSVKATIPPFKEENVWDGASGIRLDSAFIENNYLPCENFRGYGSS
;
A
#
# COMPACT_ATOMS: atom_id res chain seq x y z
N MET A 1 -49.27 0.18 -33.11
CA MET A 1 -48.74 1.27 -32.28
C MET A 1 -48.78 0.80 -30.83
N ILE A 2 -47.63 0.45 -30.26
CA ILE A 2 -47.52 0.05 -28.85
C ILE A 2 -47.22 1.33 -28.08
N SER A 3 -48.13 1.76 -27.21
CA SER A 3 -47.96 2.93 -26.36
C SER A 3 -46.98 2.60 -25.22
N THR A 4 -45.75 3.07 -25.31
CA THR A 4 -44.74 2.94 -24.25
C THR A 4 -44.78 4.14 -23.31
N ASN A 5 -45.70 4.12 -22.34
CA ASN A 5 -45.55 4.98 -21.16
C ASN A 5 -44.68 4.22 -20.15
N LEU A 6 -43.36 4.28 -20.31
CA LEU A 6 -42.45 3.91 -19.22
C LEU A 6 -42.57 4.97 -18.14
N SER A 7 -42.92 4.56 -16.93
CA SER A 7 -42.90 5.45 -15.78
C SER A 7 -41.45 5.71 -15.37
N LEU A 8 -41.19 6.83 -14.69
CA LEU A 8 -39.89 7.13 -14.07
C LEU A 8 -39.41 6.00 -13.13
N LEU A 9 -40.37 5.25 -12.58
CA LEU A 9 -40.14 4.09 -11.73
C LEU A 9 -39.59 2.89 -12.50
N ASP A 10 -40.07 2.67 -13.74
CA ASP A 10 -39.58 1.61 -14.62
C ASP A 10 -38.13 1.87 -15.05
N LEU A 11 -37.79 3.16 -15.24
CA LEU A 11 -36.42 3.57 -15.54
C LEU A 11 -35.48 3.37 -14.33
N ALA A 12 -35.96 3.69 -13.11
CA ALA A 12 -35.18 3.52 -11.88
C ALA A 12 -34.87 2.04 -11.56
N LEU A 13 -35.82 1.14 -11.82
CA LEU A 13 -35.65 -0.31 -11.60
C LEU A 13 -34.71 -0.96 -12.62
N LEU A 14 -34.61 -0.42 -13.84
CA LEU A 14 -33.64 -0.85 -14.85
C LEU A 14 -32.20 -0.47 -14.48
N CYS A 15 -32.00 0.66 -13.79
CA CYS A 15 -30.67 1.13 -13.43
C CYS A 15 -30.13 0.54 -12.13
N HIS A 16 -30.98 0.13 -11.17
CA HIS A 16 -30.57 -0.32 -9.83
C HIS A 16 -31.26 -1.64 -9.42
N PRO A 17 -30.74 -2.80 -9.87
CA PRO A 17 -31.38 -4.12 -9.69
C PRO A 17 -31.50 -4.54 -8.21
N ILE A 18 -30.71 -3.95 -7.32
CA ILE A 18 -30.75 -4.18 -5.87
C ILE A 18 -32.09 -3.72 -5.27
N LEU A 19 -32.75 -2.70 -5.84
CA LEU A 19 -34.04 -2.22 -5.37
C LEU A 19 -35.18 -3.23 -5.57
N ALA A 20 -35.04 -4.17 -6.51
CA ALA A 20 -36.01 -5.24 -6.73
C ALA A 20 -35.97 -6.36 -5.67
N LEU A 21 -34.90 -6.40 -4.86
CA LEU A 21 -34.66 -7.41 -3.82
C LEU A 21 -35.20 -7.02 -2.44
N PHE A 22 -35.64 -5.77 -2.24
CA PHE A 22 -36.20 -5.28 -0.98
C PHE A 22 -37.73 -5.13 -1.04
N PRO A 23 -38.52 -6.15 -0.65
CA PRO A 23 -39.98 -6.14 -0.80
C PRO A 23 -40.70 -5.10 0.07
N ASN A 24 -40.05 -4.60 1.14
CA ASN A 24 -40.69 -3.72 2.13
C ASN A 24 -40.72 -2.23 1.73
N LEU A 25 -40.02 -1.84 0.66
CA LEU A 25 -40.04 -0.45 0.16
C LEU A 25 -41.20 -0.18 -0.82
N TYR A 26 -41.97 -1.20 -1.18
CA TYR A 26 -43.01 -1.10 -2.22
C TYR A 26 -44.38 -1.53 -1.69
N SER A 27 -45.17 -0.54 -1.30
CA SER A 27 -46.57 -0.68 -0.89
C SER A 27 -47.46 0.10 -1.85
N LYS A 28 -47.83 -0.54 -2.95
CA LYS A 28 -49.19 -0.52 -3.56
C LYS A 28 -49.19 -1.10 -4.98
N ALA A 29 -50.00 -2.16 -5.13
CA ALA A 29 -50.66 -2.57 -6.36
C ALA A 29 -49.81 -2.64 -7.65
N GLN A 30 -48.90 -3.62 -7.73
CA GLN A 30 -48.56 -4.20 -9.03
C GLN A 30 -48.92 -5.69 -9.07
N PRO A 31 -49.48 -6.17 -10.19
CA PRO A 31 -49.83 -7.58 -10.36
C PRO A 31 -48.55 -8.43 -10.32
N ALA A 32 -48.60 -9.58 -9.64
CA ALA A 32 -47.45 -10.48 -9.44
C ALA A 32 -46.76 -10.93 -10.75
N SER A 33 -47.44 -10.80 -11.89
CA SER A 33 -46.86 -11.06 -13.21
C SER A 33 -45.79 -10.05 -13.63
N SER A 34 -45.90 -8.76 -13.27
CA SER A 34 -44.89 -7.75 -13.66
C SER A 34 -43.57 -7.99 -12.91
N ARG A 35 -43.62 -8.41 -11.65
CA ARG A 35 -42.44 -8.64 -10.81
C ARG A 35 -41.51 -9.72 -11.39
N ARG A 36 -42.07 -10.80 -11.93
CA ARG A 36 -41.28 -11.86 -12.60
C ARG A 36 -40.63 -11.36 -13.88
N ILE A 37 -41.32 -10.47 -14.60
CA ILE A 37 -40.81 -9.85 -15.82
C ILE A 37 -39.64 -8.91 -15.50
N TYR A 38 -39.73 -8.08 -14.45
CA TYR A 38 -38.61 -7.21 -14.04
C TYR A 38 -37.40 -7.99 -13.54
N ILE A 39 -37.59 -9.08 -12.79
CA ILE A 39 -36.48 -9.95 -12.36
C ILE A 39 -35.82 -10.61 -13.57
N ALA A 40 -36.61 -11.14 -14.51
CA ALA A 40 -36.08 -11.73 -15.74
C ALA A 40 -35.34 -10.68 -16.59
N LEU A 41 -35.93 -9.49 -16.79
CA LEU A 41 -35.31 -8.40 -17.53
C LEU A 41 -34.03 -7.90 -16.86
N SER A 42 -33.99 -7.78 -15.53
CA SER A 42 -32.79 -7.39 -14.78
C SER A 42 -31.69 -8.45 -14.90
N PHE A 43 -32.05 -9.73 -14.83
CA PHE A 43 -31.13 -10.84 -15.03
C PHE A 43 -30.55 -10.84 -16.45
N PHE A 44 -31.40 -10.69 -17.47
CA PHE A 44 -30.95 -10.61 -18.86
C PHE A 44 -30.17 -9.32 -19.17
N ALA A 45 -30.51 -8.19 -18.54
CA ALA A 45 -29.74 -6.95 -18.67
C ALA A 45 -28.35 -7.09 -18.03
N LEU A 46 -28.24 -7.70 -16.85
CA LEU A 46 -26.96 -8.02 -16.22
C LEU A 46 -26.15 -9.03 -17.04
N LEU A 47 -26.81 -10.04 -17.62
CA LEU A 47 -26.18 -11.02 -18.49
C LEU A 47 -25.67 -10.38 -19.79
N ALA A 48 -26.48 -9.50 -20.40
CA ALA A 48 -26.12 -8.75 -21.60
C ALA A 48 -25.02 -7.73 -21.32
N PHE A 49 -25.03 -7.06 -20.16
CA PHE A 49 -23.95 -6.19 -19.71
C PHE A 49 -22.66 -6.98 -19.50
N ARG A 50 -22.70 -8.17 -18.89
CA ARG A 50 -21.54 -9.07 -18.79
C ARG A 50 -20.99 -9.52 -20.15
N GLN A 51 -21.88 -9.73 -21.12
CA GLN A 51 -21.52 -10.13 -22.48
C GLN A 51 -21.00 -8.95 -23.32
N SER A 52 -21.47 -7.71 -23.08
CA SER A 52 -21.02 -6.50 -23.80
C SER A 52 -19.80 -5.83 -23.17
N THR A 53 -19.57 -5.98 -21.86
CA THR A 53 -18.27 -5.73 -21.22
C THR A 53 -17.30 -6.88 -21.39
N GLY A 54 -17.76 -7.99 -21.99
CA GLY A 54 -16.92 -9.00 -22.62
C GLY A 54 -16.27 -8.45 -23.89
N SER A 55 -15.52 -7.35 -23.77
CA SER A 55 -14.27 -7.33 -24.52
C SER A 55 -13.58 -8.61 -24.10
N ALA A 56 -13.36 -9.52 -25.06
CA ALA A 56 -12.45 -10.61 -24.85
C ALA A 56 -11.24 -9.98 -24.16
N ALA A 57 -11.01 -10.32 -22.89
CA ALA A 57 -9.72 -10.11 -22.30
C ALA A 57 -8.80 -10.74 -23.32
N GLN A 58 -8.06 -9.91 -24.07
CA GLN A 58 -7.00 -10.44 -24.88
C GLN A 58 -6.22 -11.30 -23.90
N PRO A 59 -5.97 -12.59 -24.21
CA PRO A 59 -5.07 -13.34 -23.37
C PRO A 59 -3.84 -12.45 -23.26
N ILE A 60 -3.57 -11.98 -22.04
CA ILE A 60 -2.27 -11.41 -21.72
C ILE A 60 -1.36 -12.57 -22.07
N ILE A 61 -0.77 -12.53 -23.28
CA ILE A 61 0.34 -13.40 -23.60
C ILE A 61 1.32 -13.00 -22.52
N PRO A 62 1.61 -13.86 -21.52
CA PRO A 62 2.63 -13.54 -20.56
C PRO A 62 3.86 -13.28 -21.43
N GLN A 63 4.40 -12.05 -21.41
CA GLN A 63 5.68 -11.81 -22.05
C GLN A 63 6.59 -12.92 -21.55
N LEU A 64 7.29 -13.59 -22.46
CA LEU A 64 8.03 -14.82 -22.18
C LEU A 64 9.02 -14.69 -20.99
N ASP A 65 9.35 -13.46 -20.56
CA ASP A 65 10.11 -13.13 -19.36
C ASP A 65 9.36 -13.38 -18.03
N THR A 66 8.02 -13.35 -18.01
CA THR A 66 7.22 -13.74 -16.84
C THR A 66 7.29 -15.24 -16.53
N LEU A 67 7.81 -16.05 -17.47
CA LEU A 67 8.00 -17.49 -17.29
C LEU A 67 9.31 -17.85 -16.55
N LEU A 68 10.16 -16.87 -16.21
CA LEU A 68 11.46 -17.09 -15.57
C LEU A 68 11.64 -16.37 -14.21
N CYS A 69 10.69 -15.56 -13.79
CA CYS A 69 10.80 -14.80 -12.56
C CYS A 69 10.21 -15.59 -11.38
N GLN A 70 11.04 -16.39 -10.72
CA GLN A 70 10.67 -17.16 -9.53
C GLN A 70 11.17 -16.43 -8.29
N THR A 71 10.23 -15.92 -7.48
CA THR A 71 10.56 -15.31 -6.19
C THR A 71 11.12 -16.33 -5.19
N HIS A 72 12.01 -15.86 -4.32
CA HIS A 72 12.52 -16.61 -3.17
C HIS A 72 11.79 -16.30 -1.85
N ASP A 73 10.75 -15.48 -1.89
CA ASP A 73 9.94 -15.15 -0.73
C ASP A 73 9.17 -16.36 -0.21
N ALA A 74 8.93 -16.38 1.10
CA ALA A 74 8.16 -17.43 1.73
C ALA A 74 6.66 -17.10 1.67
N PRO A 75 5.78 -18.11 1.53
CA PRO A 75 4.35 -17.90 1.34
C PRO A 75 3.68 -17.26 2.55
N ASN A 76 2.53 -16.63 2.33
CA ASN A 76 1.74 -15.94 3.34
C ASN A 76 1.21 -16.92 4.41
N PRO A 77 1.72 -16.85 5.65
CA PRO A 77 1.37 -17.83 6.66
C PRO A 77 0.01 -17.58 7.33
N ILE A 78 -0.63 -16.44 7.07
CA ILE A 78 -1.81 -15.97 7.83
C ILE A 78 -3.08 -15.80 6.98
N ALA A 79 -3.04 -16.04 5.67
CA ALA A 79 -4.21 -15.89 4.79
C ALA A 79 -5.45 -16.63 5.31
N HIS A 80 -5.26 -17.87 5.78
CA HIS A 80 -6.33 -18.70 6.32
C HIS A 80 -6.88 -18.22 7.67
N ILE A 81 -6.12 -17.43 8.42
CA ILE A 81 -6.50 -16.88 9.73
C ILE A 81 -7.35 -15.62 9.55
N TYR A 82 -7.09 -14.84 8.50
CA TYR A 82 -7.78 -13.58 8.21
C TYR A 82 -8.45 -13.58 6.83
N PRO A 83 -9.41 -14.49 6.57
CA PRO A 83 -10.00 -14.69 5.24
C PRO A 83 -10.81 -13.48 4.73
N GLY A 84 -11.16 -12.52 5.61
CA GLY A 84 -11.89 -11.31 5.26
C GLY A 84 -11.02 -10.07 5.06
N ASN A 85 -9.72 -10.15 5.32
CA ASN A 85 -8.77 -9.05 5.20
C ASN A 85 -7.88 -9.22 3.97
N ALA A 86 -7.27 -8.12 3.55
CA ALA A 86 -6.09 -8.20 2.71
C ALA A 86 -4.91 -8.66 3.57
N THR A 87 -4.18 -9.68 3.13
CA THR A 87 -2.99 -10.21 3.80
C THR A 87 -1.93 -10.57 2.78
N GLY A 88 -0.67 -10.61 3.19
CA GLY A 88 0.45 -11.02 2.36
C GLY A 88 1.73 -11.00 3.18
N THR A 89 2.86 -11.08 2.49
CA THR A 89 4.18 -10.86 3.08
C THR A 89 4.86 -9.65 2.44
N LEU A 90 5.77 -9.05 3.20
CA LEU A 90 6.54 -7.87 2.80
C LEU A 90 7.99 -8.15 3.12
N ASN A 91 8.71 -8.65 2.12
CA ASN A 91 10.15 -8.86 2.21
C ASN A 91 10.87 -7.61 1.72
N GLY A 92 11.86 -7.13 2.47
CA GLY A 92 12.77 -6.09 2.00
C GLY A 92 13.37 -5.25 3.10
N THR A 93 13.69 -4.01 2.74
CA THR A 93 14.46 -3.11 3.62
C THR A 93 13.60 -1.96 4.09
N VAL A 94 13.56 -1.76 5.41
CA VAL A 94 13.02 -0.56 6.06
C VAL A 94 14.20 0.27 6.57
N THR A 95 14.41 1.45 5.99
CA THR A 95 15.59 2.29 6.24
C THR A 95 15.18 3.62 6.84
N ILE A 96 15.96 4.09 7.81
CA ILE A 96 15.79 5.42 8.39
C ILE A 96 16.67 6.40 7.63
N LEU A 97 16.06 7.47 7.15
CA LEU A 97 16.65 8.55 6.39
C LEU A 97 16.60 9.82 7.25
N PRO A 98 17.65 10.12 8.05
CA PRO A 98 17.71 11.37 8.77
C PRO A 98 17.65 12.54 7.79
N ILE A 99 16.69 13.43 7.98
CA ILE A 99 16.60 14.71 7.26
C ILE A 99 16.52 15.85 8.27
N PRO A 100 17.00 17.07 7.94
CA PRO A 100 16.79 18.21 8.81
C PRO A 100 15.30 18.40 9.12
N LEU A 101 14.96 18.67 10.38
CA LEU A 101 13.58 18.89 10.79
C LEU A 101 12.94 20.07 10.04
N THR A 102 13.75 21.08 9.68
CA THR A 102 13.34 22.20 8.83
C THR A 102 12.96 21.75 7.42
N LEU A 103 13.71 20.81 6.83
CA LEU A 103 13.38 20.20 5.55
C LEU A 103 12.07 19.41 5.67
N ALA A 104 11.91 18.57 6.70
CA ALA A 104 10.67 17.83 6.95
C ALA A 104 9.44 18.76 7.03
N ARG A 105 9.55 19.90 7.73
CA ARG A 105 8.49 20.92 7.79
C ARG A 105 8.20 21.60 6.45
N SER A 106 9.18 21.71 5.56
CA SER A 106 8.95 22.26 4.21
C SER A 106 8.30 21.26 3.24
N LEU A 107 8.44 19.96 3.50
CA LEU A 107 7.91 18.87 2.68
C LEU A 107 6.49 18.45 3.10
N ILE A 108 6.28 18.29 4.41
CA ILE A 108 5.01 17.81 4.97
C ILE A 108 3.96 18.94 4.92
N PRO A 109 2.71 18.68 4.51
CA PRO A 109 1.66 19.68 4.48
C PRO A 109 1.51 20.38 5.83
N SER A 110 1.44 21.71 5.81
CA SER A 110 1.56 22.55 7.00
C SER A 110 0.46 22.35 8.04
N GLN A 111 -0.67 21.77 7.63
CA GLN A 111 -1.77 21.46 8.55
C GLN A 111 -1.45 20.28 9.49
N TYR A 112 -0.45 19.44 9.19
CA TYR A 112 -0.09 18.29 10.01
C TYR A 112 1.08 18.61 10.94
N GLY A 113 0.84 18.52 12.25
CA GLY A 113 1.90 18.65 13.24
C GLY A 113 2.93 17.52 13.13
N ILE A 114 4.20 17.76 13.51
CA ILE A 114 5.15 16.67 13.82
C ILE A 114 5.15 16.49 15.33
N LEU A 115 4.89 15.27 15.76
CA LEU A 115 4.96 14.82 17.14
C LEU A 115 6.42 14.54 17.51
N THR A 116 7.23 15.60 17.66
CA THR A 116 8.66 15.45 17.95
C THR A 116 8.93 14.71 19.26
N GLY A 117 8.04 14.84 20.25
CA GLY A 117 8.12 14.10 21.50
C GLY A 117 8.04 12.58 21.30
N ALA A 118 7.19 12.11 20.38
CA ALA A 118 6.95 10.68 20.16
C ALA A 118 8.19 9.96 19.63
N TYR A 119 8.79 10.46 18.54
CA TYR A 119 9.98 9.80 17.99
C TYR A 119 11.23 9.98 18.86
N ARG A 120 11.36 11.09 19.59
CA ARG A 120 12.48 11.30 20.52
C ARG A 120 12.40 10.40 21.75
N ALA A 121 11.20 10.03 22.19
CA ALA A 121 11.03 9.03 23.25
C ALA A 121 11.51 7.64 22.80
N LEU A 122 11.27 7.27 21.54
CA LEU A 122 11.73 6.01 20.97
C LEU A 122 13.22 6.03 20.59
N LEU A 123 13.74 7.19 20.21
CA LEU A 123 15.13 7.39 19.79
C LEU A 123 15.81 8.52 20.59
N PRO A 124 16.15 8.30 21.87
CA PRO A 124 16.69 9.35 22.74
C PRO A 124 18.05 9.90 22.28
N SER A 125 18.80 9.12 21.49
CA SER A 125 20.09 9.51 20.92
C SER A 125 19.98 10.10 19.51
N PHE A 126 18.78 10.21 18.93
CA PHE A 126 18.60 10.79 17.59
C PHE A 126 18.87 12.29 17.64
N PRO A 127 19.55 12.88 16.63
CA PRO A 127 19.87 14.30 16.65
C PRO A 127 18.61 15.17 16.79
N ALA A 128 18.68 16.17 17.67
CA ALA A 128 17.52 16.97 18.04
C ALA A 128 16.94 17.81 16.88
N ASP A 129 17.79 18.18 15.93
CA ASP A 129 17.48 18.95 14.73
C ASP A 129 17.12 18.08 13.51
N MET A 130 17.03 16.76 13.68
CA MET A 130 16.71 15.81 12.62
C MET A 130 15.30 15.22 12.80
N TYR A 131 14.76 14.73 11.69
CA TYR A 131 13.52 14.00 11.56
C TYR A 131 13.79 12.62 10.90
N PRO A 132 13.23 11.52 11.44
CA PRO A 132 13.45 10.18 10.90
C PRO A 132 12.44 9.87 9.78
N ALA A 133 12.72 10.32 8.54
CA ALA A 133 11.96 9.83 7.39
C ALA A 133 12.26 8.34 7.17
N VAL A 134 11.33 7.60 6.57
CA VAL A 134 11.44 6.14 6.44
C VAL A 134 11.32 5.74 4.99
N LEU A 135 12.37 5.14 4.43
CA LEU A 135 12.26 4.44 3.15
C LEU A 135 11.77 3.01 3.41
N GLN A 136 10.69 2.62 2.75
CA GLN A 136 10.33 1.21 2.59
C GLN A 136 10.57 0.82 1.14
N ALA A 137 11.45 -0.16 0.93
CA ALA A 137 11.71 -0.79 -0.36
C ALA A 137 11.47 -2.29 -0.21
N VAL A 138 10.34 -2.77 -0.72
CA VAL A 138 9.81 -4.10 -0.41
C VAL A 138 9.22 -4.77 -1.63
N HIS A 139 9.24 -6.10 -1.59
CA HIS A 139 8.50 -7.00 -2.46
C HIS A 139 7.28 -7.51 -1.68
N ASP A 140 6.10 -7.24 -2.22
CA ASP A 140 4.80 -7.69 -1.73
C ASP A 140 4.50 -9.04 -2.38
N HIS A 141 4.43 -10.10 -1.57
CA HIS A 141 4.30 -11.49 -2.04
C HIS A 141 3.10 -12.22 -1.43
N ASP A 142 2.50 -13.13 -2.21
CA ASP A 142 1.35 -13.95 -1.83
C ASP A 142 0.22 -13.12 -1.19
N VAL A 143 -0.03 -11.98 -1.83
CA VAL A 143 -1.04 -11.02 -1.40
C VAL A 143 -2.43 -11.56 -1.79
N GLN A 144 -3.29 -11.65 -0.80
CA GLN A 144 -4.66 -12.14 -0.94
C GLN A 144 -5.62 -11.12 -0.35
N ALA A 145 -6.61 -10.71 -1.13
CA ALA A 145 -7.64 -9.77 -0.71
C ALA A 145 -9.01 -10.21 -1.23
N PHE A 146 -9.98 -10.34 -0.32
CA PHE A 146 -11.38 -10.66 -0.66
C PHE A 146 -11.56 -11.91 -1.55
N GLY A 147 -10.71 -12.93 -1.35
CA GLY A 147 -10.73 -14.17 -2.13
C GLY A 147 -10.02 -14.10 -3.50
N TYR A 148 -9.35 -13.00 -3.80
CA TYR A 148 -8.48 -12.85 -4.98
C TYR A 148 -7.02 -12.85 -4.57
N GLN A 149 -6.20 -13.52 -5.37
CA GLN A 149 -4.75 -13.40 -5.29
C GLN A 149 -4.30 -12.23 -6.16
N ILE A 150 -3.55 -11.31 -5.57
CA ILE A 150 -2.91 -10.20 -6.26
C ILE A 150 -1.52 -10.70 -6.69
N PRO A 151 -1.12 -10.56 -7.97
CA PRO A 151 0.22 -10.93 -8.42
C PRO A 151 1.29 -10.20 -7.63
N ASP A 152 2.41 -10.86 -7.37
CA ASP A 152 3.52 -10.27 -6.63
C ASP A 152 4.04 -8.99 -7.28
N PHE A 153 4.37 -7.99 -6.47
CA PHE A 153 4.86 -6.71 -6.97
C PHE A 153 5.85 -6.08 -5.98
N SER A 154 6.79 -5.30 -6.51
CA SER A 154 7.64 -4.43 -5.70
C SER A 154 7.06 -3.03 -5.57
N ARG A 155 7.38 -2.39 -4.44
CA ARG A 155 7.13 -0.97 -4.20
C ARG A 155 8.26 -0.31 -3.42
N ALA A 156 8.46 0.98 -3.67
CA ALA A 156 9.41 1.80 -2.93
C ALA A 156 8.86 3.21 -2.68
N GLY A 157 9.05 3.75 -1.48
CA GLY A 157 8.69 5.13 -1.20
C GLY A 157 9.22 5.63 0.14
N ILE A 158 9.26 6.95 0.26
CA ILE A 158 9.69 7.64 1.49
C ILE A 158 8.46 8.13 2.23
N GLU A 159 8.27 7.59 3.44
CA GLU A 159 7.18 7.89 4.35
C GLU A 159 7.65 8.84 5.47
N PHE A 160 6.70 9.63 5.96
CA PHE A 160 6.91 10.63 6.99
C PHE A 160 6.06 10.26 8.22
N PRO A 161 6.60 9.51 9.20
CA PRO A 161 5.88 9.09 10.42
C PRO A 161 5.74 10.20 11.49
N PHE A 162 5.01 9.90 12.56
CA PHE A 162 4.82 10.78 13.72
C PHE A 162 4.10 12.10 13.39
N LEU A 163 3.12 12.04 12.50
CA LEU A 163 2.30 13.19 12.14
C LEU A 163 1.00 13.22 12.95
N ASP A 164 0.65 14.42 13.38
CA ASP A 164 -0.62 14.71 14.03
C ASP A 164 -1.66 15.08 12.97
N LEU A 165 -2.27 14.06 12.37
CA LEU A 165 -3.35 14.23 11.40
C LEU A 165 -4.63 14.78 12.06
N LEU A 166 -4.89 14.40 13.32
CA LEU A 166 -6.14 14.68 14.02
C LEU A 166 -6.10 15.96 14.87
N GLY A 167 -4.93 16.58 15.02
CA GLY A 167 -4.72 17.76 15.86
C GLY A 167 -4.87 17.49 17.37
N ASP A 168 -4.63 16.25 17.81
CA ASP A 168 -4.81 15.85 19.21
C ASP A 168 -3.51 15.77 20.01
N GLY A 169 -2.38 16.03 19.37
CA GLY A 169 -1.06 16.06 19.99
C GLY A 169 -0.53 14.71 20.45
N SER A 170 -1.17 13.58 20.10
CA SER A 170 -0.79 12.25 20.62
C SER A 170 -0.89 11.10 19.62
N THR A 171 -1.87 11.10 18.73
CA THR A 171 -2.09 10.02 17.77
C THR A 171 -1.12 10.15 16.60
N SER A 172 -0.22 9.17 16.45
CA SER A 172 0.80 9.17 15.39
C SER A 172 0.31 8.51 14.11
N PHE A 173 0.32 9.26 13.02
CA PHE A 173 0.11 8.78 11.66
C PHE A 173 1.39 8.88 10.85
N LYS A 174 1.45 8.15 9.73
CA LYS A 174 2.50 8.34 8.72
C LYS A 174 1.91 8.81 7.39
N TRP A 175 2.56 9.81 6.82
CA TRP A 175 2.20 10.32 5.49
C TRP A 175 3.04 9.63 4.42
N ALA A 176 2.38 9.03 3.44
CA ALA A 176 3.00 8.35 2.30
C ALA A 176 2.61 9.07 1.00
N PRO A 177 3.28 10.17 0.65
CA PRO A 177 2.87 11.01 -0.47
C PRO A 177 3.06 10.37 -1.84
N THR A 178 4.04 9.47 -1.96
CA THR A 178 4.48 8.96 -3.26
C THR A 178 5.02 7.56 -3.12
N LEU A 179 4.69 6.72 -4.11
CA LEU A 179 5.19 5.35 -4.25
C LEU A 179 5.64 5.11 -5.68
N LEU A 180 6.76 4.43 -5.85
CA LEU A 180 7.03 3.63 -7.06
C LEU A 180 6.39 2.27 -6.84
N MET A 181 5.74 1.74 -7.87
CA MET A 181 5.10 0.43 -7.83
C MET A 181 5.24 -0.29 -9.17
N THR A 182 5.37 -1.61 -9.14
CA THR A 182 5.67 -2.40 -10.34
C THR A 182 4.66 -2.14 -11.45
N ALA A 183 5.14 -1.77 -12.64
CA ALA A 183 4.30 -1.52 -13.80
C ALA A 183 3.41 -2.74 -14.12
N GLY A 184 2.22 -2.50 -14.67
CA GLY A 184 1.25 -3.56 -14.99
C GLY A 184 0.45 -4.12 -13.80
N HIS A 185 0.73 -3.67 -12.56
CA HIS A 185 0.02 -4.10 -11.35
C HIS A 185 -1.10 -3.12 -10.98
N GLU A 186 -2.04 -2.90 -11.91
CA GLU A 186 -3.06 -1.85 -11.83
C GLU A 186 -3.93 -1.89 -10.57
N VAL A 187 -4.23 -3.09 -10.06
CA VAL A 187 -5.01 -3.23 -8.81
C VAL A 187 -4.28 -2.60 -7.63
N ALA A 188 -2.97 -2.84 -7.51
CA ALA A 188 -2.16 -2.27 -6.44
C ALA A 188 -1.93 -0.77 -6.64
N ILE A 189 -1.67 -0.35 -7.89
CA ILE A 189 -1.45 1.07 -8.24
C ILE A 189 -2.69 1.91 -7.91
N GLN A 190 -3.86 1.46 -8.37
CA GLN A 190 -5.14 2.13 -8.13
C GLN A 190 -5.52 2.07 -6.65
N GLY A 191 -5.20 0.97 -5.96
CA GLY A 191 -5.38 0.84 -4.52
C GLY A 191 -4.65 1.93 -3.74
N ALA A 192 -3.37 2.18 -4.05
CA ALA A 192 -2.60 3.26 -3.45
C ALA A 192 -3.14 4.65 -3.82
N GLN A 193 -3.48 4.87 -5.10
CA GLN A 193 -4.01 6.15 -5.59
C GLN A 193 -5.36 6.51 -4.95
N ALA A 194 -6.15 5.52 -4.54
CA ALA A 194 -7.44 5.75 -3.87
C ALA A 194 -7.30 6.45 -2.51
N TYR A 195 -6.13 6.39 -1.87
CA TYR A 195 -5.79 7.15 -0.65
C TYR A 195 -5.21 8.55 -0.95
N GLY A 196 -5.04 8.89 -2.23
CA GLY A 196 -4.42 10.13 -2.69
C GLY A 196 -2.90 10.06 -2.85
N THR A 197 -2.31 8.86 -2.78
CA THR A 197 -0.88 8.66 -3.02
C THR A 197 -0.56 8.91 -4.49
N ASN A 198 0.48 9.70 -4.76
CA ASN A 198 1.01 9.83 -6.11
C ASN A 198 1.82 8.56 -6.45
N THR A 199 1.23 7.64 -7.21
CA THR A 199 1.86 6.35 -7.54
C THR A 199 2.41 6.36 -8.96
N PHE A 200 3.72 6.11 -9.09
CA PHE A 200 4.40 5.92 -10.36
C PHE A 200 4.48 4.44 -10.71
N SER A 201 4.03 4.09 -11.92
CA SER A 201 4.41 2.83 -12.55
C SER A 201 5.92 2.79 -12.76
N ALA A 202 6.56 1.71 -12.34
CA ALA A 202 8.01 1.62 -12.27
C ALA A 202 8.55 0.22 -12.57
N GLU A 203 9.79 0.19 -13.02
CA GLU A 203 10.62 -0.99 -13.15
C GLU A 203 11.49 -1.16 -11.92
N PHE A 204 11.76 -2.41 -11.54
CA PHE A 204 12.49 -2.77 -10.33
C PHE A 204 13.62 -3.74 -10.65
N GLU A 205 14.75 -3.59 -9.96
CA GLU A 205 15.86 -4.52 -10.02
C GLU A 205 16.35 -4.91 -8.62
N PRO A 206 16.28 -6.20 -8.23
CA PRO A 206 15.71 -7.31 -8.99
C PRO A 206 14.19 -7.19 -9.15
N GLN A 207 13.63 -7.89 -10.15
CA GLN A 207 12.21 -7.77 -10.51
C GLN A 207 11.28 -8.53 -9.56
N CYS A 208 11.71 -9.68 -9.03
CA CYS A 208 10.85 -10.60 -8.25
C CYS A 208 11.41 -10.98 -6.88
N ASP A 209 12.41 -10.23 -6.41
CA ASP A 209 12.98 -10.41 -5.09
C ASP A 209 13.10 -9.05 -4.42
N ALA A 210 13.18 -9.04 -3.11
CA ALA A 210 13.29 -7.79 -2.35
C ALA A 210 14.63 -7.06 -2.56
N TYR A 211 15.68 -7.78 -2.96
CA TYR A 211 17.02 -7.26 -3.23
C TYR A 211 17.90 -8.35 -3.85
N ARG A 212 18.98 -7.96 -4.55
CA ARG A 212 19.97 -8.89 -5.10
C ARG A 212 21.31 -8.77 -4.40
N SER A 213 22.05 -9.87 -4.32
CA SER A 213 23.44 -9.83 -3.86
C SER A 213 24.33 -9.07 -4.86
N VAL A 214 25.30 -8.32 -4.37
CA VAL A 214 26.24 -7.57 -5.22
C VAL A 214 27.45 -8.41 -5.54
N GLU A 215 27.75 -8.57 -6.84
CA GLU A 215 28.90 -9.35 -7.30
C GLU A 215 30.22 -8.79 -6.74
N GLY A 216 31.08 -9.69 -6.26
CA GLY A 216 32.37 -9.32 -5.67
C GLY A 216 32.30 -8.65 -4.29
N LYS A 217 31.11 -8.49 -3.69
CA LYS A 217 30.91 -7.92 -2.35
C LYS A 217 30.00 -8.81 -1.49
N PRO A 218 30.55 -9.86 -0.85
CA PRO A 218 29.77 -10.75 0.00
C PRO A 218 28.99 -10.00 1.10
N GLY A 219 27.69 -10.29 1.22
CA GLY A 219 26.82 -9.65 2.21
C GLY A 219 26.27 -8.28 1.83
N ALA A 220 26.76 -7.69 0.72
CA ALA A 220 26.18 -6.48 0.16
C ALA A 220 24.97 -6.81 -0.73
N THR A 221 23.93 -6.01 -0.65
CA THR A 221 22.71 -6.14 -1.46
C THR A 221 22.31 -4.83 -2.10
N ALA A 222 21.74 -4.91 -3.29
CA ALA A 222 21.22 -3.76 -4.01
C ALA A 222 19.75 -3.94 -4.37
N PHE A 223 19.05 -2.80 -4.43
CA PHE A 223 17.69 -2.67 -4.92
C PHE A 223 17.59 -1.35 -5.67
N ASN A 224 16.96 -1.38 -6.85
CA ASN A 224 16.75 -0.23 -7.72
C ASN A 224 15.28 -0.16 -8.13
N ALA A 225 14.74 1.04 -8.19
CA ALA A 225 13.40 1.32 -8.71
C ALA A 225 13.46 2.57 -9.59
N ARG A 226 12.81 2.55 -10.75
CA ARG A 226 12.74 3.70 -11.65
C ARG A 226 11.36 3.79 -12.30
N SER A 227 10.73 4.95 -12.24
CA SER A 227 9.46 5.17 -12.94
C SER A 227 9.63 5.07 -14.45
N GLU A 228 8.59 4.61 -15.16
CA GLU A 228 8.62 4.46 -16.62
C GLU A 228 8.88 5.79 -17.34
N ASP A 229 8.43 6.90 -16.77
CA ASP A 229 8.68 8.25 -17.28
C ASP A 229 10.06 8.82 -16.86
N GLY A 230 10.82 8.10 -16.04
CA GLY A 230 12.14 8.47 -15.54
C GLY A 230 12.17 9.63 -14.56
N THR A 231 11.03 10.11 -14.07
CA THR A 231 10.92 11.25 -13.15
C THR A 231 11.18 10.90 -11.69
N ALA A 232 11.00 9.63 -11.32
CA ALA A 232 11.24 9.13 -9.97
C ALA A 232 12.18 7.92 -9.98
N SER A 233 13.06 7.84 -8.99
CA SER A 233 13.94 6.70 -8.78
C SER A 233 14.36 6.53 -7.32
N VAL A 234 14.65 5.29 -6.95
CA VAL A 234 15.26 4.92 -5.67
C VAL A 234 16.34 3.88 -5.94
N ASP A 235 17.55 4.14 -5.47
CA ASP A 235 18.67 3.22 -5.53
C ASP A 235 19.18 2.99 -4.10
N THR A 236 19.42 1.73 -3.75
CA THR A 236 19.96 1.35 -2.45
C THR A 236 21.13 0.39 -2.61
N LEU A 237 22.11 0.53 -1.72
CA LEU A 237 23.21 -0.39 -1.58
C LEU A 237 23.50 -0.55 -0.09
N PHE A 238 23.31 -1.75 0.43
CA PHE A 238 23.40 -2.03 1.86
C PHE A 238 24.33 -3.20 2.15
N GLU A 239 25.07 -3.11 3.25
CA GLU A 239 25.82 -4.21 3.83
C GLU A 239 25.22 -4.60 5.18
N ARG A 240 25.29 -5.89 5.51
CA ARG A 240 24.88 -6.38 6.83
C ARG A 240 25.77 -5.79 7.91
N THR A 241 25.16 -5.37 9.02
CA THR A 241 25.86 -4.95 10.24
C THR A 241 25.50 -5.85 11.41
N GLU A 242 26.41 -5.97 12.38
CA GLU A 242 26.16 -6.73 13.61
C GLU A 242 25.32 -5.94 14.62
N LYS A 243 25.39 -4.61 14.58
CA LYS A 243 24.73 -3.73 15.53
C LYS A 243 23.52 -3.05 14.89
N MET A 244 22.36 -3.29 15.49
CA MET A 244 21.14 -2.56 15.20
C MET A 244 21.23 -1.12 15.72
N GLU A 245 21.24 -0.14 14.82
CA GLU A 245 21.38 1.28 15.17
C GLU A 245 20.12 1.86 15.82
N PHE A 246 18.94 1.42 15.35
CA PHE A 246 17.63 1.81 15.88
C PHE A 246 16.90 0.59 16.42
N GLY A 247 16.39 0.63 17.65
CA GLY A 247 15.77 -0.53 18.28
C GLY A 247 14.57 -1.10 17.49
N LEU A 248 14.35 -2.41 17.58
CA LEU A 248 13.24 -3.08 16.88
C LEU A 248 11.86 -2.48 17.19
N GLU A 249 11.65 -2.00 18.42
CA GLU A 249 10.40 -1.33 18.81
C GLU A 249 10.15 -0.04 18.02
N PHE A 250 11.20 0.68 17.61
CA PHE A 250 11.05 1.83 16.72
C PHE A 250 10.57 1.39 15.34
N PHE A 251 11.14 0.34 14.76
CA PHE A 251 10.69 -0.19 13.47
C PHE A 251 9.25 -0.68 13.52
N LYS A 252 8.88 -1.46 14.55
CA LYS A 252 7.49 -1.89 14.78
C LYS A 252 6.54 -0.70 14.87
N ASN A 253 6.94 0.36 15.56
CA ASN A 253 6.13 1.57 15.68
C ASN A 253 5.93 2.23 14.31
N VAL A 254 7.01 2.62 13.61
CA VAL A 254 6.89 3.39 12.37
C VAL A 254 6.23 2.60 11.25
N THR A 255 6.42 1.28 11.18
CA THR A 255 5.80 0.49 10.12
C THR A 255 4.31 0.26 10.34
N ASN A 256 3.84 0.29 11.59
CA ASN A 256 2.45 0.03 11.97
C ASN A 256 1.64 1.30 12.31
N GLN A 257 2.18 2.50 12.08
CA GLN A 257 1.36 3.72 12.14
C GLN A 257 0.33 3.71 11.00
N PRO A 258 -0.92 4.17 11.24
CA PRO A 258 -1.90 4.33 10.18
C PRO A 258 -1.37 5.27 9.09
N THR A 259 -1.50 4.84 7.84
CA THR A 259 -0.98 5.52 6.65
C THR A 259 -2.04 6.42 6.05
N PHE A 260 -1.66 7.60 5.59
CA PHE A 260 -2.52 8.45 4.76
C PHE A 260 -1.71 9.18 3.68
N ALA A 261 -2.38 9.68 2.65
CA ALA A 261 -1.78 10.60 1.69
C ALA A 261 -2.57 11.92 1.61
N ASP A 262 -3.87 11.88 1.30
CA ASP A 262 -4.71 13.08 1.24
C ASP A 262 -5.40 13.46 2.56
N GLY A 263 -5.34 12.56 3.55
CA GLY A 263 -5.91 12.75 4.89
C GLY A 263 -7.42 12.47 5.00
N LYS A 264 -8.07 11.96 3.94
CA LYS A 264 -9.52 11.63 3.96
C LYS A 264 -9.79 10.23 4.48
N THR A 265 -9.02 9.26 4.01
CA THR A 265 -9.07 7.85 4.43
C THR A 265 -7.68 7.41 4.83
N CYS A 266 -7.65 6.51 5.80
CA CYS A 266 -6.43 5.93 6.31
C CYS A 266 -6.40 4.44 5.98
N ASP A 267 -5.22 3.99 5.58
CA ASP A 267 -4.89 2.58 5.55
C ASP A 267 -4.27 2.17 6.90
N ASN A 268 -4.58 0.96 7.34
CA ASN A 268 -3.99 0.34 8.51
C ASN A 268 -3.47 -1.04 8.16
N MET A 269 -2.32 -1.04 7.49
CA MET A 269 -1.45 -2.19 7.27
C MET A 269 -0.63 -2.50 8.53
N ILE A 270 -1.05 -3.52 9.26
CA ILE A 270 -0.38 -4.01 10.47
C ILE A 270 0.61 -5.09 10.07
N ARG A 271 1.92 -4.82 10.22
CA ARG A 271 2.99 -5.81 10.08
C ARG A 271 3.15 -6.64 11.36
N LEU A 272 3.23 -7.95 11.18
CA LEU A 272 3.46 -8.93 12.23
C LEU A 272 4.93 -9.39 12.21
N PHE A 273 5.65 -9.10 13.29
CA PHE A 273 7.08 -9.41 13.43
C PHE A 273 7.34 -10.77 14.12
N ASN A 274 6.29 -11.56 14.34
CA ASN A 274 6.31 -12.82 15.07
C ASN A 274 5.54 -13.92 14.35
N THR A 275 5.72 -14.02 13.04
CA THR A 275 5.14 -15.10 12.22
C THR A 275 6.24 -16.03 11.71
N SER A 276 5.87 -17.16 11.11
CA SER A 276 6.83 -18.12 10.57
C SER A 276 7.68 -17.57 9.41
N VAL A 277 7.22 -16.50 8.75
CA VAL A 277 7.96 -15.86 7.66
C VAL A 277 9.10 -14.98 8.18
N THR A 278 8.95 -14.41 9.38
CA THR A 278 9.95 -13.58 10.05
C THR A 278 11.02 -14.45 10.73
N THR A 279 11.78 -15.17 9.91
CA THR A 279 12.83 -16.10 10.37
C THR A 279 14.08 -15.39 10.87
N SER A 280 14.37 -14.21 10.31
CA SER A 280 15.49 -13.36 10.73
C SER A 280 15.17 -11.89 10.51
N ILE A 281 15.78 -11.04 11.34
CA ILE A 281 15.77 -9.59 11.18
C ILE A 281 17.23 -9.16 11.15
N GLU A 282 17.71 -8.71 9.99
CA GLU A 282 19.09 -8.29 9.82
C GLU A 282 19.21 -6.78 9.95
N SER A 283 20.26 -6.31 10.62
CA SER A 283 20.62 -4.89 10.59
C SER A 283 21.45 -4.59 9.35
N VAL A 284 21.20 -3.45 8.72
CA VAL A 284 21.93 -3.01 7.53
C VAL A 284 22.37 -1.56 7.63
N LYS A 285 23.46 -1.25 6.94
CA LYS A 285 23.96 0.12 6.76
C LYS A 285 24.53 0.30 5.36
N GLY A 286 24.34 1.46 4.77
CA GLY A 286 24.74 1.68 3.39
C GLY A 286 24.32 3.03 2.84
N SER A 287 24.13 3.10 1.52
CA SER A 287 23.76 4.31 0.82
C SER A 287 22.36 4.22 0.22
N VAL A 288 21.60 5.30 0.35
CA VAL A 288 20.33 5.50 -0.36
C VAL A 288 20.46 6.72 -1.26
N LYS A 289 20.00 6.59 -2.49
CA LYS A 289 19.88 7.68 -3.44
C LYS A 289 18.45 7.70 -3.95
N ALA A 290 17.77 8.84 -3.84
CA ALA A 290 16.38 8.94 -4.27
C ALA A 290 16.09 10.27 -4.96
N THR A 291 15.39 10.19 -6.08
CA THR A 291 14.69 11.31 -6.71
C THR A 291 13.22 10.96 -6.65
N ILE A 292 12.48 11.48 -5.67
CA ILE A 292 11.08 11.12 -5.48
C ILE A 292 10.33 12.28 -4.78
N PRO A 293 9.15 12.71 -5.28
CA PRO A 293 8.33 13.67 -4.57
C PRO A 293 8.03 13.22 -3.13
N PRO A 294 7.93 14.15 -2.16
CA PRO A 294 7.91 15.59 -2.30
C PRO A 294 9.30 16.25 -2.36
N PHE A 295 10.38 15.46 -2.34
CA PHE A 295 11.72 16.03 -2.53
C PHE A 295 11.82 16.64 -3.93
N LYS A 296 12.38 17.84 -4.01
CA LYS A 296 12.47 18.61 -5.26
C LYS A 296 13.71 18.27 -6.09
N GLU A 297 14.68 17.64 -5.44
CA GLU A 297 16.00 17.34 -5.97
C GLU A 297 16.38 15.93 -5.56
N GLU A 298 17.43 15.41 -6.18
CA GLU A 298 18.05 14.16 -5.78
C GLU A 298 18.60 14.27 -4.35
N ASN A 299 18.27 13.31 -3.50
CA ASN A 299 18.79 13.22 -2.14
C ASN A 299 19.65 11.97 -2.00
N VAL A 300 20.76 12.12 -1.30
CA VAL A 300 21.74 11.05 -1.04
C VAL A 300 21.97 10.96 0.45
N TRP A 301 21.85 9.75 0.98
CA TRP A 301 22.14 9.42 2.37
C TRP A 301 23.26 8.39 2.42
N ASP A 302 24.47 8.85 2.74
CA ASP A 302 25.59 7.97 3.03
C ASP A 302 25.55 7.51 4.48
N GLY A 303 25.57 6.20 4.69
CA GLY A 303 25.47 5.61 6.03
C GLY A 303 24.05 5.58 6.58
N ALA A 304 23.03 5.53 5.72
CA ALA A 304 21.66 5.22 6.11
C ALA A 304 21.61 3.83 6.74
N SER A 305 20.83 3.68 7.82
CA SER A 305 20.74 2.45 8.59
C SER A 305 19.30 1.96 8.65
N GLY A 306 19.12 0.64 8.62
CA GLY A 306 17.82 0.01 8.51
C GLY A 306 17.80 -1.43 8.99
N ILE A 307 16.68 -2.10 8.73
CA ILE A 307 16.52 -3.53 8.89
C ILE A 307 16.07 -4.19 7.60
N ARG A 308 16.53 -5.42 7.37
CA ARG A 308 15.97 -6.35 6.39
C ARG A 308 15.18 -7.42 7.10
N LEU A 309 13.95 -7.66 6.64
CA LEU A 309 13.07 -8.69 7.17
C LEU A 309 12.00 -9.05 6.16
N ASP A 310 11.46 -10.25 6.33
CA ASP A 310 10.16 -10.62 5.80
C ASP A 310 9.12 -10.59 6.93
N SER A 311 8.01 -9.90 6.71
CA SER A 311 6.93 -9.75 7.68
C SER A 311 5.58 -9.99 7.00
N ALA A 312 4.75 -10.85 7.61
CA ALA A 312 3.35 -10.96 7.22
C ALA A 312 2.59 -9.69 7.61
N PHE A 313 1.56 -9.33 6.86
CA PHE A 313 0.72 -8.18 7.18
C PHE A 313 -0.77 -8.47 7.13
N ILE A 314 -1.54 -7.68 7.88
CA ILE A 314 -2.99 -7.59 7.82
C ILE A 314 -3.33 -6.16 7.45
N GLU A 315 -4.05 -5.97 6.36
CA GLU A 315 -4.44 -4.64 5.89
C GLU A 315 -5.94 -4.41 6.12
N ASN A 316 -6.24 -3.29 6.77
CA ASN A 316 -7.60 -2.81 7.03
C ASN A 316 -7.83 -1.55 6.21
N ASN A 317 -8.40 -1.76 5.04
CA ASN A 317 -8.52 -0.74 4.00
C ASN A 317 -9.68 0.25 4.24
N TYR A 318 -9.54 1.46 3.72
CA TYR A 318 -10.57 2.51 3.63
C TYR A 318 -11.23 2.89 4.95
N LEU A 319 -10.45 2.93 6.04
CA LEU A 319 -10.96 3.32 7.34
C LEU A 319 -10.97 4.85 7.49
N PRO A 320 -12.04 5.44 8.06
CA PRO A 320 -11.99 6.84 8.49
C PRO A 320 -10.82 7.07 9.43
N CYS A 321 -9.97 8.07 9.14
CA CYS A 321 -8.78 8.35 9.95
C CYS A 321 -9.10 8.62 11.43
N GLU A 322 -10.27 9.19 11.70
CA GLU A 322 -10.78 9.44 13.06
C GLU A 322 -10.91 8.17 13.90
N ASN A 323 -11.12 7.00 13.27
CA ASN A 323 -11.20 5.72 13.99
C ASN A 323 -9.89 5.34 14.69
N PHE A 324 -8.78 5.98 14.33
CA PHE A 324 -7.47 5.74 14.91
C PHE A 324 -7.11 6.71 16.04
N ARG A 325 -8.04 7.56 16.51
CA ARG A 325 -7.76 8.41 17.68
C ARG A 325 -7.30 7.58 18.88
N GLY A 326 -6.13 7.90 19.43
CA GLY A 326 -5.49 7.14 20.51
C GLY A 326 -4.79 5.85 20.05
N TYR A 327 -4.69 5.60 18.74
CA TYR A 327 -3.95 4.46 18.22
C TYR A 327 -2.45 4.64 18.49
N GLY A 328 -1.83 3.64 19.13
CA GLY A 328 -0.41 3.68 19.45
C GLY A 328 -0.02 4.72 20.50
N SER A 329 -0.98 5.37 21.18
CA SER A 329 -0.70 6.25 22.31
C SER A 329 -0.44 5.43 23.57
N SER A 330 0.80 4.96 23.72
CA SER A 330 1.36 4.33 24.92
C SER A 330 2.85 4.59 25.00
#